data_AF-A0A7C1B5M6-F1
#
_entry.id   AF-A0A7C1B5M6-F1
#
_cell.length_a   1.000
_cell.length_b   1.000
_cell.length_c   1.000
_cell.angle_alpha   90.00
_cell.angle_beta   90.00
_cell.angle_gamma   90.00
#
_symmetry.space_group_name_H-M   'P 1'
#
loop_
_entity.id
_entity.type
_entity.pdbx_description
1 polymer ?
#
loop_
_entity_poly.entity_id
_entity_poly.type
_entity_poly.pdbx_seq_one_letter_code
_entity_poly.pdbx_strand_id
1 'polypeptide(L)' 'IYDVAPRIGGGTNVHVFLGHAYGNTLWRKNMSTGRRIAMEIKRAIETDQVEKIVT' A
#
# COMPACT_ATOMS: atom_id res chain seq x y z
N ILE A 1 -16.10 -16.91 0.52
CA ILE A 1 -15.66 -15.65 1.15
C ILE A 1 -16.72 -15.26 2.15
N TYR A 2 -16.37 -15.08 3.42
CA TYR A 2 -17.35 -14.80 4.50
C TYR A 2 -17.46 -13.31 4.83
N ASP A 3 -16.39 -12.54 4.66
CA ASP A 3 -16.35 -11.08 4.83
C ASP A 3 -15.22 -10.50 3.93
N VAL A 4 -15.34 -9.22 3.56
CA VAL A 4 -14.39 -8.48 2.73
C VAL A 4 -14.20 -7.07 3.28
N ALA A 5 -12.95 -6.69 3.55
CA ALA A 5 -12.60 -5.33 3.91
C ALA A 5 -12.27 -4.52 2.63
N PRO A 6 -13.05 -3.49 2.25
CA PRO A 6 -12.74 -2.61 1.11
C PRO A 6 -11.67 -1.55 1.43
N ARG A 7 -10.90 -1.76 2.50
CA ARG A 7 -9.85 -0.87 3.00
C ARG A 7 -8.71 -1.73 3.58
N ILE A 8 -7.68 -1.07 4.10
CA ILE A 8 -6.61 -1.77 4.81
C ILE A 8 -7.17 -2.58 6.00
N GLY A 9 -6.93 -3.90 5.97
CA GLY A 9 -7.30 -4.83 7.03
C GLY A 9 -6.20 -4.93 8.10
N GLY A 10 -6.56 -5.27 9.34
CA GLY A 10 -5.60 -5.32 10.46
C GLY A 10 -4.45 -6.33 10.26
N GLY A 11 -4.65 -7.37 9.46
CA GLY A 11 -3.62 -8.36 9.14
C GLY A 11 -2.38 -7.77 8.46
N THR A 12 -2.46 -6.58 7.86
CA THR A 12 -1.29 -5.94 7.24
C THR A 12 -0.27 -5.43 8.25
N ASN A 13 -0.64 -5.30 9.54
CA ASN A 13 0.23 -4.74 10.58
C ASN A 13 1.47 -5.61 10.86
N VAL A 14 1.39 -6.93 10.67
CA VAL A 14 2.53 -7.84 10.86
C VAL A 14 3.69 -7.53 9.89
N HIS A 15 3.41 -6.84 8.79
CA HIS A 15 4.38 -6.53 7.73
C HIS A 15 4.97 -5.12 7.84
N VAL A 16 4.73 -4.37 8.92
CA VAL A 16 5.18 -2.97 9.01
C VAL A 16 6.70 -2.84 9.02
N PHE A 17 7.42 -3.77 9.66
CA PHE A 17 8.89 -3.71 9.79
C PHE A 17 9.63 -4.33 8.59
N LEU A 18 9.39 -5.62 8.31
CA LEU A 18 10.08 -6.36 7.25
C LEU A 18 9.40 -6.25 5.88
N GLY A 19 8.13 -5.85 5.83
CA GLY A 19 7.32 -5.90 4.62
C GLY A 19 6.70 -7.27 4.35
N HIS A 20 5.85 -7.32 3.32
CA HIS A 20 5.23 -8.55 2.85
C HIS A 20 6.12 -9.21 1.79
N ALA A 21 6.32 -10.53 1.82
CA ALA A 21 7.22 -11.24 0.88
C ALA A 21 6.94 -10.87 -0.60
N TYR A 22 5.68 -10.93 -1.03
CA TYR A 22 5.28 -10.51 -2.39
C TYR A 22 5.53 -9.02 -2.69
N GLY A 23 5.30 -8.12 -1.73
CA GLY A 23 5.57 -6.70 -1.91
C GLY A 23 7.08 -6.45 -2.04
N ASN A 24 7.88 -7.15 -1.24
CA ASN A 24 9.32 -7.02 -1.24
C ASN A 24 9.96 -7.51 -2.53
N THR A 25 9.49 -8.63 -3.10
CA THR A 25 10.03 -9.15 -4.36
C THR A 25 9.68 -8.24 -5.53
N LEU A 26 8.47 -7.68 -5.57
CA LEU A 26 8.04 -6.74 -6.62
C LEU A 26 8.81 -5.41 -6.56
N TRP A 27 8.92 -4.83 -5.37
CA TRP A 27 9.48 -3.49 -5.19
C TRP A 27 10.96 -3.46 -4.79
N ARG A 28 11.57 -4.64 -4.61
CA ARG A 28 12.97 -4.85 -4.20
C ARG A 28 13.35 -4.05 -2.93
N LYS A 29 12.42 -3.91 -1.99
CA LYS A 29 12.58 -3.20 -0.70
C LYS A 29 11.52 -3.63 0.30
N ASN A 30 11.77 -3.45 1.59
CA ASN A 30 10.76 -3.70 2.64
C ASN A 30 9.50 -2.86 2.38
N MET A 31 8.41 -3.54 2.03
CA MET A 31 7.16 -2.97 1.57
C MET A 31 6.00 -3.40 2.47
N SER A 32 5.54 -2.47 3.31
CA SER A 32 4.27 -2.59 4.02
C SER A 32 3.13 -2.00 3.20
N THR A 33 1.88 -2.36 3.52
CA THR A 33 0.70 -1.78 2.87
C THR A 33 0.65 -0.25 3.05
N GLY A 34 0.98 0.25 4.25
CA GLY A 34 1.07 1.69 4.51
C GLY A 34 2.13 2.38 3.64
N ARG A 35 3.32 1.78 3.49
CA ARG A 35 4.36 2.31 2.60
C ARG A 35 3.91 2.31 1.13
N ARG A 36 3.16 1.29 0.70
CA ARG A 36 2.61 1.21 -0.65
C ARG A 36 1.58 2.32 -0.90
N ILE A 37 0.70 2.61 0.06
CA ILE A 37 -0.27 3.71 -0.03
C ILE A 37 0.46 5.06 -0.14
N ALA A 38 1.45 5.30 0.72
CA ALA A 38 2.26 6.53 0.67
C ALA A 38 2.99 6.71 -0.67
N MET A 39 3.48 5.61 -1.26
CA MET A 39 4.09 5.63 -2.59
C MET A 39 3.09 6.02 -3.68
N GLU A 40 1.83 5.58 -3.60
CA GLU A 40 0.80 5.97 -4.56
C GLU A 40 0.50 7.46 -4.47
N ILE A 41 0.36 7.98 -3.24
CA ILE A 41 0.13 9.40 -3.01
C ILE A 41 1.28 10.23 -3.59
N LYS A 42 2.54 9.82 -3.33
CA LYS A 42 3.72 10.49 -3.90
C LYS A 42 3.68 10.50 -5.42
N ARG A 43 3.37 9.36 -6.05
CA ARG A 43 3.27 9.23 -7.51
C ARG A 43 2.15 10.09 -8.08
N ALA A 44 0.99 10.14 -7.44
CA ALA A 44 -0.13 10.95 -7.88
C ALA A 44 0.20 12.45 -7.83
N ILE A 45 0.92 12.89 -6.78
CA ILE A 45 1.44 14.27 -6.71
C ILE A 45 2.45 14.53 -7.83
N GLU A 46 3.40 13.62 -8.07
CA GLU A 46 4.42 13.76 -9.12
C GLU A 46 3.86 13.76 -10.55
N THR A 47 2.67 13.20 -10.75
CA THR A 47 2.01 13.08 -12.06
C THR A 47 0.81 14.00 -12.23
N ASP A 48 0.51 14.84 -11.22
CA ASP A 48 -0.66 15.72 -11.18
C ASP A 48 -1.98 14.97 -11.39
N GLN A 49 -2.16 13.87 -10.65
CA GLN A 49 -3.33 12.97 -10.71
C GLN A 49 -3.96 12.69 -9.34
N VAL A 50 -3.80 13.61 -8.38
CA VAL A 50 -4.25 13.43 -6.99
C VAL A 50 -5.77 13.26 -6.92
N GLU A 51 -6.51 13.95 -7.78
CA GLU A 51 -7.97 13.90 -7.90
C GLU A 51 -8.53 12.51 -8.22
N LYS A 52 -7.70 11.59 -8.74
CA LYS A 52 -8.12 10.21 -9.04
C LYS A 52 -8.11 9.28 -7.84
N ILE A 53 -7.39 9.63 -6.78
CA ILE A 53 -7.17 8.75 -5.62
C ILE A 53 -7.82 9.25 -4.33
N VAL A 54 -8.38 10.46 -4.36
CA VAL A 54 -9.18 11.04 -3.28
C VAL A 54 -10.62 11.19 -3.73
N THR A 55 -11.56 11.09 -2.78
CA THR A 55 -12.99 11.30 -3.01
C THR A 55 -13.58 11.95 -1.78
#